data_AF-A0A1Q6T763-F1
#
_entry.id   AF-A0A1Q6T763-F1
#
_cell.length_a   1.000
_cell.length_b   1.000
_cell.length_c   1.000
_cell.angle_alpha   90.00
_cell.angle_beta   90.00
_cell.angle_gamma   90.00
#
_symmetry.space_group_name_H-M   'P 1'
#
loop_
_entity.id
_entity.type
_entity.pdbx_description
1 polymer ?
#
loop_
_entity_poly.entity_id
_entity_poly.type
_entity_poly.pdbx_seq_one_letter_code
_entity_poly.pdbx_strand_id
1 'polypeptide(L)'
;MVRFFFFIISGLLLSETVWAAAADYDRYFKVDMKMEVPDINTYIKKLDTMDQFYDKGYESRFKMGRKFKQEFSRTIRFYGLSEGRLKNNYEDELLEIIGWLPRDSYQYIGPMLHQIPGMSEKILNLPGIKETKNKFPEKIPDRLKGIENLEFMSPALYFLLMPEIWGEKKPEDLDRPKTVRVKKPKIDTELPDFLKDKAEFPEKNAEKKKASSVRKAKPAFALSLRTIAPTLTSPLTSKDVAAFTATIDDVMEFGTRDNMRNYSKLIVGEALLDIWEQENGTALKQNSLKDIVNPCQRLVLKTRFAGIYDEFASVVVKQGFSPEEWAYTCDRTIKAFRVAEANQATAYAVRFHRRGYYDNYIRRLPKKWQDEMYAVEAAIIKMYTALKEDVEAVRPHQRELAEKMIKIRGVMLTAPIFY
;
A
#
# COMPACT_ATOMS: atom_id res chain seq x y z
N MET A 1 31.18 31.40 33.76
CA MET A 1 31.41 30.17 32.97
C MET A 1 30.32 29.10 33.16
N VAL A 2 29.87 28.82 34.40
CA VAL A 2 28.89 27.74 34.69
C VAL A 2 27.52 27.94 34.00
N ARG A 3 27.04 29.18 33.84
CA ARG A 3 25.77 29.48 33.13
C ARG A 3 25.81 29.28 31.62
N PHE A 4 26.98 29.38 30.99
CA PHE A 4 27.14 29.20 29.55
C PHE A 4 27.22 27.70 29.18
N PHE A 5 27.81 26.89 30.07
CA PHE A 5 27.88 25.44 29.94
C PHE A 5 26.50 24.77 30.06
N PHE A 6 25.63 25.26 30.95
CA PHE A 6 24.25 24.77 31.07
C PHE A 6 23.39 25.07 29.82
N PHE A 7 23.62 26.20 29.15
CA PHE A 7 22.89 26.53 27.90
C PHE A 7 23.29 25.62 26.73
N ILE A 8 24.57 25.24 26.65
CA ILE A 8 25.08 24.33 25.60
C ILE A 8 24.60 22.89 25.86
N ILE A 9 24.57 22.45 27.11
CA ILE A 9 24.06 21.11 27.48
C ILE A 9 22.53 21.03 27.32
N SER A 10 21.78 22.08 27.65
CA SER A 10 20.33 22.13 27.35
C SER A 10 20.04 22.23 25.85
N GLY A 11 20.90 22.86 25.05
CA GLY A 11 20.78 22.90 23.59
C GLY A 11 21.06 21.56 22.91
N LEU A 12 21.99 20.76 23.44
CA LEU A 12 22.30 19.41 22.97
C LEU A 12 21.31 18.34 23.45
N LEU A 13 20.63 18.56 24.58
CA LEU A 13 19.57 17.67 25.08
C LEU A 13 18.17 17.98 24.48
N LEU A 14 18.05 19.08 23.73
CA LEU A 14 16.85 19.46 22.97
C LEU A 14 17.01 19.26 21.45
N SER A 15 18.03 18.50 21.01
CA SER A 15 17.86 17.80 19.75
C SER A 15 16.81 16.72 20.00
N GLU A 16 15.53 17.07 19.87
CA GLU A 16 14.55 16.08 19.48
C GLU A 16 15.14 15.45 18.23
N THR A 17 15.65 14.23 18.37
CA THR A 17 15.82 13.32 17.25
C THR A 17 14.54 13.46 16.45
N VAL A 18 14.62 14.12 15.29
CA VAL A 18 13.46 14.33 14.42
C VAL A 18 13.15 12.96 13.87
N TRP A 19 12.32 12.21 14.61
CA TRP A 19 11.86 10.90 14.20
C TRP A 19 10.87 11.15 13.07
N ALA A 20 11.14 10.50 11.93
CA ALA A 20 10.23 10.52 10.80
C ALA A 20 8.80 10.19 11.24
N ALA A 21 7.84 10.89 10.68
CA ALA A 21 6.42 10.69 10.90
C ALA A 21 5.71 10.56 9.54
N ALA A 22 4.54 9.91 9.52
CA ALA A 22 3.70 9.86 8.32
C ALA A 22 3.47 11.24 7.66
N ALA A 23 3.41 12.32 8.44
CA ALA A 23 3.28 13.68 7.92
C ALA A 23 4.44 14.11 6.98
N ASP A 24 5.66 13.63 7.24
CA ASP A 24 6.84 13.96 6.43
C ASP A 24 6.76 13.38 5.00
N TYR A 25 5.88 12.38 4.80
CA TYR A 25 5.68 11.70 3.53
C TYR A 25 4.56 12.33 2.68
N ASP A 26 3.77 13.27 3.21
CA ASP A 26 2.62 13.86 2.53
C ASP A 26 2.99 14.45 1.16
N ARG A 27 4.07 15.23 1.14
CA ARG A 27 4.57 15.91 -0.07
C ARG A 27 4.83 14.94 -1.23
N TYR A 28 5.12 13.67 -0.95
CA TYR A 28 5.45 12.67 -1.97
C TYR A 28 4.22 12.11 -2.69
N PHE A 29 3.02 12.27 -2.13
CA PHE A 29 1.76 11.85 -2.78
C PHE A 29 1.22 12.90 -3.75
N LYS A 30 1.82 14.08 -3.84
CA LYS A 30 1.44 15.09 -4.83
C LYS A 30 1.80 14.58 -6.23
N VAL A 31 0.81 14.55 -7.13
CA VAL A 31 1.00 14.17 -8.53
C VAL A 31 1.09 15.43 -9.38
N ASP A 32 2.18 15.56 -10.14
CA ASP A 32 2.34 16.67 -11.08
C ASP A 32 1.75 16.29 -12.45
N MET A 33 0.50 16.70 -12.68
CA MET A 33 -0.20 16.50 -13.94
C MET A 33 0.33 17.38 -15.09
N LYS A 34 1.24 18.32 -14.84
CA LYS A 34 1.82 19.19 -15.89
C LYS A 34 3.25 18.81 -16.26
N MET A 35 3.75 17.69 -15.72
CA MET A 35 5.07 17.21 -16.07
C MET A 35 5.19 16.95 -17.58
N GLU A 36 6.31 17.36 -18.16
CA GLU A 36 6.68 17.00 -19.53
C GLU A 36 7.11 15.53 -19.55
N VAL A 37 6.56 14.77 -20.51
CA VAL A 37 6.93 13.37 -20.67
C VAL A 37 8.37 13.33 -21.20
N PRO A 38 9.30 12.67 -20.50
CA PRO A 38 10.69 12.58 -20.95
C PRO A 38 10.80 11.71 -22.22
N ASP A 39 11.97 11.66 -22.86
CA ASP A 39 12.18 10.76 -24.00
C ASP A 39 11.99 9.28 -23.60
N ILE A 40 10.82 8.76 -23.94
CA ILE A 40 10.33 7.44 -23.54
C ILE A 40 11.26 6.34 -24.08
N ASN A 41 11.90 6.55 -25.22
CA ASN A 41 12.80 5.56 -25.84
C ASN A 41 13.98 5.22 -24.93
N THR A 42 14.47 6.21 -24.16
CA THR A 42 15.53 6.00 -23.18
C THR A 42 15.07 5.07 -22.05
N TYR A 43 13.83 5.20 -21.60
CA TYR A 43 13.25 4.36 -20.53
C TYR A 43 12.81 2.99 -21.03
N ILE A 44 12.33 2.87 -22.28
CA ILE A 44 12.04 1.57 -22.90
C ILE A 44 13.31 0.72 -22.96
N LYS A 45 14.45 1.29 -23.38
CA LYS A 45 15.74 0.58 -23.36
C LYS A 45 16.11 0.10 -21.95
N LYS A 46 15.84 0.91 -20.92
CA LYS A 46 16.08 0.52 -19.52
C LYS A 46 15.16 -0.62 -19.10
N LEU A 47 13.87 -0.55 -19.44
CA LEU A 47 12.92 -1.62 -19.18
C LEU A 47 13.34 -2.94 -19.84
N ASP A 48 13.79 -2.88 -21.10
CA ASP A 48 14.33 -4.04 -21.83
C ASP A 48 15.59 -4.62 -21.17
N THR A 49 16.45 -3.78 -20.57
CA THR A 49 17.61 -4.24 -19.79
C THR A 49 17.23 -4.77 -18.41
N MET A 50 16.11 -4.33 -17.83
CA MET A 50 15.62 -4.85 -16.55
C MET A 50 15.06 -6.27 -16.72
N ASP A 51 14.40 -6.56 -17.85
CA ASP A 51 13.96 -7.92 -18.20
C ASP A 51 15.14 -8.89 -18.40
N GLN A 52 16.34 -8.38 -18.70
CA GLN A 52 17.55 -9.22 -18.79
C GLN A 52 18.05 -9.74 -17.43
N PHE A 53 17.59 -9.20 -16.29
CA PHE A 53 17.92 -9.77 -14.97
C PHE A 53 17.30 -11.16 -14.76
N TYR A 54 16.26 -11.54 -15.51
CA TYR A 54 15.76 -12.92 -15.58
C TYR A 54 15.95 -13.51 -16.98
N ASP A 55 17.20 -13.60 -17.40
CA ASP A 55 17.55 -14.45 -18.53
C ASP A 55 17.34 -15.93 -18.15
N LYS A 56 16.18 -16.48 -18.53
CA LYS A 56 15.76 -17.89 -18.33
C LYS A 56 16.85 -18.89 -18.73
N GLY A 57 17.78 -18.49 -19.59
CA GLY A 57 18.95 -19.22 -20.06
C GLY A 57 18.63 -20.34 -21.03
N TYR A 58 17.57 -21.09 -20.73
CA TYR A 58 17.06 -22.19 -21.51
C TYR A 58 15.53 -22.05 -21.61
N GLU A 59 14.96 -22.33 -22.77
CA GLU A 59 13.51 -22.26 -22.98
C GLU A 59 12.76 -23.24 -22.06
N SER A 60 13.37 -24.38 -21.72
CA SER A 60 12.90 -25.32 -20.71
C SER A 60 14.04 -26.23 -20.22
N ARG A 61 13.80 -27.02 -19.16
CA ARG A 61 14.73 -28.07 -18.70
C ARG A 61 15.10 -29.09 -19.79
N PHE A 62 14.25 -29.24 -20.81
CA PHE A 62 14.41 -30.18 -21.92
C PHE A 62 14.81 -29.50 -23.24
N LYS A 63 14.83 -28.17 -23.30
CA LYS A 63 15.27 -27.37 -24.47
C LYS A 63 16.31 -26.36 -24.03
N MET A 64 17.57 -26.80 -24.02
CA MET A 64 18.72 -25.96 -23.71
C MET A 64 19.21 -25.09 -24.89
N GLY A 65 18.48 -25.06 -26.02
CA GLY A 65 18.88 -24.30 -27.20
C GLY A 65 20.27 -24.68 -27.73
N ARG A 66 20.86 -23.84 -28.59
CA ARG A 66 22.22 -24.05 -29.17
C ARG A 66 23.33 -23.25 -28.50
N LYS A 67 22.99 -22.42 -27.50
CA LYS A 67 23.94 -21.56 -26.78
C LYS A 67 24.05 -22.02 -25.34
N PHE A 68 25.07 -22.81 -25.04
CA PHE A 68 25.48 -23.01 -23.66
C PHE A 68 26.11 -21.71 -23.14
N LYS A 69 25.53 -21.11 -22.10
CA LYS A 69 26.01 -19.81 -21.61
C LYS A 69 27.44 -19.93 -21.09
N GLN A 70 28.34 -19.18 -21.70
CA GLN A 70 29.76 -19.18 -21.34
C GLN A 70 29.99 -18.65 -19.93
N GLU A 71 29.15 -17.73 -19.45
CA GLU A 71 29.12 -17.24 -18.07
C GLU A 71 28.71 -18.34 -17.09
N PHE A 72 27.69 -19.13 -17.40
CA PHE A 72 27.32 -20.30 -16.59
C PHE A 72 28.45 -21.34 -16.53
N SER A 73 29.15 -21.56 -17.65
CA SER A 73 30.37 -22.38 -17.69
C SER A 73 31.48 -21.84 -16.81
N ARG A 74 31.72 -20.53 -16.84
CA ARG A 74 32.72 -19.85 -16.01
C ARG A 74 32.35 -19.91 -14.53
N THR A 75 31.09 -19.71 -14.19
CA THR A 75 30.55 -19.87 -12.83
C THR A 75 30.73 -21.30 -12.34
N ILE A 76 30.32 -22.32 -13.10
CA ILE A 76 30.56 -23.73 -12.73
C ILE A 76 32.05 -24.03 -12.56
N ARG A 77 32.92 -23.53 -13.45
CA ARG A 77 34.36 -23.75 -13.33
C ARG A 77 34.97 -23.02 -12.13
N PHE A 78 34.54 -21.79 -11.86
CA PHE A 78 35.02 -20.99 -10.74
C PHE A 78 34.59 -21.58 -9.41
N TYR A 79 33.31 -21.94 -9.26
CA TYR A 79 32.76 -22.55 -8.04
C TYR A 79 33.04 -24.05 -7.92
N GLY A 80 33.30 -24.76 -9.02
CA GLY A 80 33.74 -26.16 -9.00
C GLY A 80 35.17 -26.35 -8.50
N LEU A 81 35.95 -25.25 -8.41
CA LEU A 81 37.32 -25.24 -7.88
C LEU A 81 37.41 -24.70 -6.44
N SER A 82 36.32 -24.18 -5.87
CA SER A 82 36.27 -23.66 -4.51
C SER A 82 35.22 -24.40 -3.69
N GLU A 83 35.56 -24.92 -2.51
CA GLU A 83 34.58 -25.45 -1.54
C GLU A 83 33.61 -24.39 -0.99
N GLY A 84 33.76 -23.12 -1.40
CA GLY A 84 32.90 -22.01 -1.02
C GLY A 84 31.53 -22.06 -1.71
N ARG A 85 30.47 -22.27 -0.93
CA ARG A 85 29.07 -22.23 -1.38
C ARG A 85 28.69 -20.84 -1.89
N LEU A 86 27.92 -20.78 -2.97
CA LEU A 86 27.29 -19.55 -3.48
C LEU A 86 26.46 -18.89 -2.36
N LYS A 87 26.78 -17.64 -2.01
CA LYS A 87 25.94 -16.82 -1.13
C LYS A 87 24.58 -16.67 -1.80
N ASN A 88 23.51 -17.11 -1.14
CA ASN A 88 22.17 -16.95 -1.69
C ASN A 88 21.78 -15.46 -1.58
N ASN A 89 21.27 -14.86 -2.66
CA ASN A 89 20.93 -13.42 -2.69
C ASN A 89 19.95 -13.03 -1.57
N TYR A 90 19.14 -13.98 -1.10
CA TYR A 90 18.13 -13.79 -0.05
C TYR A 90 18.61 -14.18 1.35
N GLU A 91 19.86 -14.62 1.52
CA GLU A 91 20.37 -15.10 2.82
C GLU A 91 20.32 -14.03 3.89
N ASP A 92 20.77 -12.82 3.58
CA ASP A 92 20.79 -11.70 4.53
C ASP A 92 19.36 -11.22 4.85
N GLU A 93 18.46 -11.21 3.87
CA GLU A 93 17.05 -10.84 4.06
C GLU A 93 16.31 -11.87 4.92
N LEU A 94 16.52 -13.17 4.68
CA LEU A 94 15.95 -14.23 5.50
C LEU A 94 16.47 -14.20 6.94
N LEU A 95 17.77 -13.93 7.12
CA LEU A 95 18.35 -13.75 8.45
C LEU A 95 17.74 -12.56 9.17
N GLU A 96 17.51 -11.45 8.46
CA GLU A 96 16.81 -10.29 9.02
C GLU A 96 15.39 -10.67 9.43
N ILE A 97 14.59 -11.26 8.53
CA ILE A 97 13.20 -11.66 8.82
C ILE A 97 13.12 -12.62 10.01
N ILE A 98 13.98 -13.65 10.07
CA ILE A 98 14.01 -14.61 11.18
C ILE A 98 14.46 -13.94 12.48
N GLY A 99 15.44 -13.03 12.42
CA GLY A 99 15.93 -12.30 13.60
C GLY A 99 14.88 -11.41 14.28
N TRP A 100 13.82 -11.05 13.55
CA TRP A 100 12.71 -10.25 14.05
C TRP A 100 11.58 -11.03 14.67
N LEU A 101 11.43 -12.30 14.32
CA LEU A 101 10.43 -13.15 14.92
C LEU A 101 10.81 -13.40 16.39
N PRO A 102 9.83 -13.38 17.32
CA PRO A 102 10.09 -13.82 18.69
C PRO A 102 10.68 -15.23 18.70
N ARG A 103 11.62 -15.51 19.61
CA ARG A 103 12.27 -16.83 19.68
C ARG A 103 11.26 -17.97 19.87
N ASP A 104 10.18 -17.71 20.60
CA ASP A 104 9.07 -18.66 20.78
C ASP A 104 8.40 -19.06 19.47
N SER A 105 8.45 -18.22 18.43
CA SER A 105 7.89 -18.51 17.12
C SER A 105 8.76 -19.46 16.28
N TYR A 106 10.02 -19.68 16.68
CA TYR A 106 10.97 -20.51 15.92
C TYR A 106 10.55 -21.97 15.83
N GLN A 107 9.82 -22.48 16.83
CA GLN A 107 9.27 -23.84 16.80
C GLN A 107 8.30 -24.11 15.64
N TYR A 108 7.67 -23.07 15.10
CA TYR A 108 6.70 -23.21 14.00
C TYR A 108 7.32 -23.08 12.60
N ILE A 109 8.52 -22.50 12.50
CA ILE A 109 9.19 -22.24 11.23
C ILE A 109 10.47 -23.06 11.04
N GLY A 110 11.21 -23.33 12.13
CA GLY A 110 12.48 -24.01 12.10
C GLY A 110 12.42 -25.42 11.50
N PRO A 111 11.43 -26.28 11.88
CA PRO A 111 11.28 -27.60 11.28
C PRO A 111 11.15 -27.57 9.75
N MET A 112 10.43 -26.59 9.19
CA MET A 112 10.31 -26.37 7.75
C MET A 112 11.64 -25.92 7.13
N LEU A 113 12.36 -25.00 7.77
CA LEU A 113 13.64 -24.50 7.26
C LEU A 113 14.68 -25.62 7.09
N HIS A 114 14.69 -26.61 7.98
CA HIS A 114 15.55 -27.81 7.89
C HIS A 114 15.18 -28.74 6.72
N GLN A 115 13.97 -28.63 6.15
CA GLN A 115 13.52 -29.44 5.02
C GLN A 115 13.78 -28.76 3.66
N ILE A 116 14.05 -27.45 3.63
CA ILE A 116 14.27 -26.73 2.38
C ILE A 116 15.65 -27.09 1.80
N PRO A 117 15.70 -27.70 0.60
CA PRO A 117 16.98 -28.00 -0.03
C PRO A 117 17.69 -26.70 -0.39
N GLY A 118 18.97 -26.60 -0.06
CA GLY A 118 19.75 -25.40 -0.34
C GLY A 118 19.61 -24.27 0.69
N MET A 119 18.94 -24.50 1.84
CA MET A 119 18.91 -23.52 2.93
C MET A 119 20.31 -23.24 3.50
N SER A 120 20.57 -21.98 3.90
CA SER A 120 21.87 -21.57 4.45
C SER A 120 22.11 -22.21 5.81
N GLU A 121 23.30 -22.79 6.01
CA GLU A 121 23.73 -23.32 7.31
C GLU A 121 23.77 -22.24 8.38
N LYS A 122 24.00 -20.98 8.02
CA LYS A 122 23.95 -19.85 8.95
C LYS A 122 22.55 -19.67 9.54
N ILE A 123 21.51 -19.87 8.73
CA ILE A 123 20.11 -19.85 9.17
C ILE A 123 19.80 -21.10 10.01
N LEU A 124 20.20 -22.28 9.54
CA LEU A 124 19.93 -23.56 10.23
C LEU A 124 20.64 -23.66 11.59
N ASN A 125 21.76 -22.96 11.76
CA ASN A 125 22.53 -22.92 13.01
C ASN A 125 22.16 -21.74 13.92
N LEU A 126 21.12 -20.96 13.59
CA LEU A 126 20.64 -19.90 14.50
C LEU A 126 20.18 -20.48 15.84
N PRO A 127 20.49 -19.81 16.97
CA PRO A 127 19.99 -20.22 18.29
C PRO A 127 18.46 -20.22 18.32
N GLY A 128 17.86 -21.33 18.72
CA GLY A 128 16.42 -21.59 18.73
C GLY A 128 15.88 -22.21 17.42
N ILE A 129 16.57 -22.09 16.29
CA ILE A 129 16.20 -22.78 15.03
C ILE A 129 16.89 -24.13 14.95
N LYS A 130 18.16 -24.22 15.36
CA LYS A 130 18.93 -25.47 15.34
C LYS A 130 18.26 -26.57 16.16
N GLU A 131 17.69 -26.21 17.30
CA GLU A 131 17.11 -27.10 18.28
C GLU A 131 15.71 -27.61 17.88
N THR A 132 15.11 -27.02 16.85
CA THR A 132 13.74 -27.37 16.38
C THR A 132 13.74 -28.42 15.28
N LYS A 133 14.93 -28.87 14.82
CA LYS A 133 15.04 -29.91 13.79
C LYS A 133 14.24 -31.15 14.18
N ASN A 134 13.30 -31.55 13.33
CA ASN A 134 12.40 -32.69 13.52
C ASN A 134 11.55 -32.64 14.81
N LYS A 135 11.31 -31.46 15.38
CA LYS A 135 10.43 -31.30 16.53
C LYS A 135 9.07 -30.76 16.12
N PHE A 136 8.03 -31.29 16.76
CA PHE A 136 6.68 -30.75 16.69
C PHE A 136 6.53 -29.55 17.65
N PRO A 137 5.75 -28.51 17.32
CA PRO A 137 5.56 -27.36 18.20
C PRO A 137 4.95 -27.77 19.55
N GLU A 138 5.47 -27.20 20.64
CA GLU A 138 5.03 -27.50 22.00
C GLU A 138 3.75 -26.73 22.36
N LYS A 139 3.59 -25.52 21.80
CA LYS A 139 2.42 -24.66 22.00
C LYS A 139 1.47 -24.80 20.82
N ILE A 140 0.32 -25.44 21.02
CA ILE A 140 -0.72 -25.68 20.00
C ILE A 140 -2.01 -24.99 20.45
N PRO A 141 -2.84 -24.45 19.52
CA PRO A 141 -4.07 -23.76 19.88
C PRO A 141 -5.04 -24.72 20.57
N ASP A 142 -5.78 -24.24 21.57
CA ASP A 142 -6.70 -25.07 22.37
C ASP A 142 -7.73 -25.80 21.49
N ARG A 143 -8.13 -25.17 20.38
CA ARG A 143 -9.08 -25.71 19.41
C ARG A 143 -8.56 -26.91 18.62
N LEU A 144 -7.24 -27.07 18.51
CA LEU A 144 -6.61 -28.13 17.72
C LEU A 144 -6.11 -29.30 18.57
N LYS A 145 -6.09 -29.17 19.90
CA LYS A 145 -5.57 -30.20 20.83
C LYS A 145 -6.33 -31.54 20.78
N GLY A 146 -7.55 -31.58 20.24
CA GLY A 146 -8.38 -32.79 20.13
C GLY A 146 -8.29 -33.53 18.80
N ILE A 147 -7.45 -33.08 17.85
CA ILE A 147 -7.30 -33.73 16.54
C ILE A 147 -6.25 -34.84 16.65
N GLU A 148 -6.67 -36.09 16.39
CA GLU A 148 -5.75 -37.22 16.33
C GLU A 148 -4.72 -37.04 15.20
N ASN A 149 -3.48 -37.49 15.43
CA ASN A 149 -2.40 -37.52 14.43
C ASN A 149 -1.94 -36.14 13.91
N LEU A 150 -2.21 -35.05 14.64
CA LEU A 150 -1.77 -33.70 14.28
C LEU A 150 -0.23 -33.58 14.15
N GLU A 151 0.51 -34.41 14.88
CA GLU A 151 1.98 -34.49 14.84
C GLU A 151 2.55 -34.94 13.48
N PHE A 152 1.77 -35.68 12.68
CA PHE A 152 2.16 -36.14 11.34
C PHE A 152 1.93 -35.10 10.24
N MET A 153 1.46 -33.91 10.60
CA MET A 153 1.32 -32.80 9.67
C MET A 153 2.69 -32.41 9.10
N SER A 154 2.71 -32.02 7.82
CA SER A 154 3.92 -31.49 7.19
C SER A 154 4.46 -30.28 7.97
N PRO A 155 5.77 -30.22 8.28
CA PRO A 155 6.38 -29.07 8.94
C PRO A 155 6.15 -27.72 8.25
N ALA A 156 5.91 -27.74 6.93
CA ALA A 156 5.52 -26.55 6.17
C ALA A 156 4.20 -25.91 6.64
N LEU A 157 3.38 -26.63 7.40
CA LEU A 157 2.09 -26.18 7.92
C LEU A 157 2.12 -25.87 9.42
N TYR A 158 3.24 -26.04 10.10
CA TYR A 158 3.34 -25.80 11.55
C TYR A 158 3.07 -24.34 11.92
N PHE A 159 3.24 -23.39 11.00
CA PHE A 159 2.81 -22.01 11.23
C PHE A 159 1.31 -21.89 11.54
N LEU A 160 0.46 -22.80 11.05
CA LEU A 160 -0.98 -22.84 11.37
C LEU A 160 -1.25 -23.29 12.81
N LEU A 161 -0.26 -23.88 13.48
CA LEU A 161 -0.35 -24.29 14.87
C LEU A 161 0.05 -23.17 15.84
N MET A 162 0.29 -21.95 15.34
CA MET A 162 0.46 -20.77 16.20
C MET A 162 -0.88 -20.37 16.83
N PRO A 163 -1.01 -20.32 18.16
CA PRO A 163 -2.21 -19.83 18.85
C PRO A 163 -2.69 -18.44 18.38
N GLU A 164 -1.76 -17.57 18.02
CA GLU A 164 -1.99 -16.18 17.61
C GLU A 164 -2.79 -16.07 16.31
N ILE A 165 -2.64 -17.04 15.39
CA ILE A 165 -3.44 -17.10 14.16
C ILE A 165 -4.91 -17.38 14.46
N TRP A 166 -5.18 -18.07 15.58
CA TRP A 166 -6.52 -18.42 16.04
C TRP A 166 -7.10 -17.41 17.02
N GLY A 167 -6.43 -16.27 17.21
CA GLY A 167 -6.86 -15.20 18.12
C GLY A 167 -6.67 -15.52 19.60
N GLU A 168 -5.90 -16.55 19.93
CA GLU A 168 -5.47 -16.83 21.29
C GLU A 168 -4.37 -15.83 21.67
N LYS A 169 -4.58 -15.08 22.75
CA LYS A 169 -3.67 -14.01 23.18
C LYS A 169 -2.45 -14.61 23.88
N LYS A 170 -1.28 -14.01 23.69
CA LYS A 170 -0.11 -14.38 24.49
C LYS A 170 -0.35 -14.00 25.95
N PRO A 171 0.24 -14.72 26.92
CA PRO A 171 0.24 -14.30 28.33
C PRO A 171 0.75 -12.86 28.51
N GLU A 172 1.71 -12.44 27.69
CA GLU A 172 2.30 -11.10 27.65
C GLU A 172 1.35 -10.02 27.09
N ASP A 173 0.34 -10.40 26.29
CA ASP A 173 -0.69 -9.50 25.76
C ASP A 173 -1.77 -9.15 26.79
N LEU A 174 -1.79 -9.84 27.94
CA LEU A 174 -2.68 -9.54 29.06
C LEU A 174 -2.21 -8.31 29.85
N ASP A 175 -0.89 -8.01 29.82
CA ASP A 175 -0.31 -6.78 30.33
C ASP A 175 -0.31 -5.69 29.26
N ARG A 176 -1.50 -5.16 28.94
CA ARG A 176 -1.61 -3.97 28.09
C ARG A 176 -0.79 -2.82 28.70
N PRO A 177 0.09 -2.14 27.94
CA PRO A 177 0.66 -0.89 28.42
C PRO A 177 -0.46 0.12 28.66
N LYS A 178 -0.44 0.72 29.86
CA LYS A 178 -1.29 1.86 30.25
C LYS A 178 -1.29 2.88 29.12
N THR A 179 -2.50 3.29 28.71
CA THR A 179 -2.81 4.44 27.84
C THR A 179 -1.61 5.37 27.65
N VAL A 180 -0.89 5.20 26.55
CA VAL A 180 0.13 6.17 26.15
C VAL A 180 -0.61 7.49 26.00
N ARG A 181 -0.18 8.53 26.74
CA ARG A 181 -0.69 9.90 26.58
C ARG A 181 -0.67 10.20 25.09
N VAL A 182 -1.85 10.45 24.52
CA VAL A 182 -2.03 10.78 23.10
C VAL A 182 -1.13 11.98 22.81
N LYS A 183 0.00 11.76 22.13
CA LYS A 183 0.74 12.86 21.52
C LYS A 183 -0.24 13.53 20.54
N LYS A 184 -0.19 14.87 20.47
CA LYS A 184 -1.06 15.66 19.60
C LYS A 184 -1.13 15.01 18.20
N PRO A 185 -2.31 14.98 17.56
CA PRO A 185 -2.47 14.34 16.25
C PRO A 185 -1.42 14.87 15.28
N LYS A 186 -0.85 13.96 14.47
CA LYS A 186 0.27 14.25 13.57
C LYS A 186 -0.10 15.06 12.33
N ILE A 187 -1.37 15.47 12.19
CA ILE A 187 -1.90 16.10 10.99
C ILE A 187 -2.77 17.28 11.39
N ASP A 188 -2.73 18.30 10.53
CA ASP A 188 -3.53 19.50 10.63
C ASP A 188 -5.00 19.19 10.87
N THR A 189 -5.53 19.87 11.87
CA THR A 189 -6.84 19.71 12.49
C THR A 189 -7.99 20.25 11.60
N GLU A 190 -7.74 20.48 10.31
CA GLU A 190 -8.63 21.26 9.43
C GLU A 190 -9.63 20.41 8.63
N LEU A 191 -9.40 19.10 8.50
CA LEU A 191 -10.34 18.22 7.81
C LEU A 191 -11.30 17.58 8.83
N PRO A 192 -12.63 17.75 8.67
CA PRO A 192 -13.60 17.23 9.62
C PRO A 192 -13.43 15.71 9.79
N ASP A 193 -13.23 15.28 11.04
CA ASP A 193 -13.12 13.87 11.42
C ASP A 193 -14.50 13.22 11.31
N PHE A 194 -15.05 13.05 10.10
CA PHE A 194 -16.29 12.30 9.85
C PHE A 194 -16.22 10.86 10.35
N LEU A 195 -15.00 10.34 10.44
CA LEU A 195 -14.70 9.04 11.02
C LEU A 195 -14.78 9.09 12.56
N LYS A 196 -14.72 10.27 13.20
CA LYS A 196 -14.93 10.44 14.65
C LYS A 196 -16.27 9.93 15.07
N ASP A 197 -17.32 10.45 14.45
CA ASP A 197 -18.70 10.14 14.83
C ASP A 197 -19.00 8.67 14.55
N LYS A 198 -18.53 8.14 13.41
CA LYS A 198 -18.63 6.71 13.06
C LYS A 198 -17.84 5.80 14.02
N ALA A 199 -16.66 6.22 14.48
CA ALA A 199 -15.85 5.44 15.42
C ALA A 199 -16.45 5.48 16.84
N GLU A 200 -16.75 6.68 17.35
CA GLU A 200 -17.16 6.92 18.74
C GLU A 200 -18.62 6.53 19.03
N PHE A 201 -19.50 6.48 18.02
CA PHE A 201 -20.90 6.10 18.17
C PHE A 201 -21.25 4.89 17.28
N PRO A 202 -21.16 3.64 17.79
CA PRO A 202 -21.63 2.46 17.06
C PRO A 202 -23.13 2.58 16.73
N GLU A 203 -23.56 2.02 15.60
CA GLU A 203 -24.94 2.08 15.08
C GLU A 203 -26.02 1.68 16.11
N LYS A 204 -25.68 0.86 17.11
CA LYS A 204 -26.56 0.53 18.26
C LYS A 204 -27.00 1.75 19.09
N ASN A 205 -26.30 2.88 19.02
CA ASN A 205 -26.70 4.14 19.64
C ASN A 205 -27.35 5.13 18.65
N ALA A 206 -27.26 4.88 17.34
CA ALA A 206 -27.93 5.68 16.31
C ALA A 206 -29.44 5.39 16.26
N GLU A 207 -29.87 4.17 16.63
CA GLU A 207 -31.29 3.78 16.72
C GLU A 207 -32.08 4.53 17.81
N LYS A 208 -31.41 5.27 18.72
CA LYS A 208 -32.06 6.09 19.75
C LYS A 208 -32.10 7.59 19.46
N LYS A 209 -31.51 8.05 18.35
CA LYS A 209 -31.91 9.34 17.81
C LYS A 209 -33.09 9.06 16.89
N LYS A 210 -34.32 9.33 17.38
CA LYS A 210 -35.46 9.65 16.49
C LYS A 210 -34.86 10.47 15.36
N ALA A 211 -35.13 10.09 14.11
CA ALA A 211 -34.72 10.84 12.93
C ALA A 211 -35.14 12.30 13.12
N SER A 212 -34.27 13.07 13.78
CA SER A 212 -34.50 14.45 14.14
C SER A 212 -34.18 15.13 12.85
N SER A 213 -35.19 15.17 11.97
CA SER A 213 -35.26 15.96 10.75
C SER A 213 -33.89 16.48 10.39
N VAL A 214 -33.02 15.59 9.88
CA VAL A 214 -31.83 16.04 9.18
C VAL A 214 -32.48 16.79 8.03
N ARG A 215 -32.66 18.11 8.22
CA ARG A 215 -33.07 19.01 7.16
C ARG A 215 -32.14 18.57 6.04
N LYS A 216 -32.70 18.00 4.98
CA LYS A 216 -31.99 17.89 3.71
C LYS A 216 -31.53 19.32 3.49
N ALA A 217 -30.28 19.62 3.82
CA ALA A 217 -29.71 20.92 3.57
C ALA A 217 -29.91 21.05 2.07
N LYS A 218 -30.78 21.98 1.65
CA LYS A 218 -30.91 22.26 0.23
C LYS A 218 -29.47 22.51 -0.22
N PRO A 219 -28.92 21.72 -1.16
CA PRO A 219 -27.57 21.99 -1.62
C PRO A 219 -27.57 23.47 -1.99
N ALA A 220 -26.64 24.22 -1.40
CA ALA A 220 -26.48 25.62 -1.76
C ALA A 220 -26.45 25.68 -3.29
N PHE A 221 -27.17 26.60 -3.92
CA PHE A 221 -27.33 26.65 -5.38
C PHE A 221 -25.99 26.51 -6.14
N ALA A 222 -24.88 26.97 -5.54
CA ALA A 222 -23.50 26.80 -5.99
C ALA A 222 -23.00 25.33 -6.16
N LEU A 223 -23.63 24.34 -5.51
CA LEU A 223 -23.29 22.90 -5.60
C LEU A 223 -24.20 22.13 -6.59
N SER A 224 -25.12 22.83 -7.27
CA SER A 224 -26.10 22.21 -8.18
C SER A 224 -25.66 22.21 -9.64
N LEU A 225 -24.68 23.04 -9.99
CA LEU A 225 -24.10 23.16 -11.32
C LEU A 225 -22.72 22.48 -11.34
N ARG A 226 -22.26 22.06 -12.51
CA ARG A 226 -20.91 21.53 -12.66
C ARG A 226 -19.87 22.61 -12.40
N THR A 227 -18.73 22.19 -11.86
CA THR A 227 -17.56 23.05 -11.75
C THR A 227 -16.96 23.25 -13.14
N ILE A 228 -16.80 24.51 -13.55
CA ILE A 228 -16.10 24.85 -14.81
C ILE A 228 -14.60 24.77 -14.54
N ALA A 229 -13.87 24.00 -15.34
CA ALA A 229 -12.42 23.81 -15.24
C ALA A 229 -11.92 23.44 -13.82
N PRO A 230 -12.33 22.27 -13.27
CA PRO A 230 -11.94 21.86 -11.93
C PRO A 230 -10.41 21.71 -11.81
N THR A 231 -9.90 22.23 -10.70
CA THR A 231 -8.49 22.09 -10.28
C THR A 231 -8.41 21.25 -9.02
N LEU A 232 -7.18 20.94 -8.56
CA LEU A 232 -6.95 20.18 -7.33
C LEU A 232 -7.73 20.73 -6.11
N THR A 233 -7.92 22.04 -6.03
CA THR A 233 -8.59 22.72 -4.90
C THR A 233 -10.06 23.02 -5.15
N SER A 234 -10.57 22.87 -6.38
CA SER A 234 -11.96 23.23 -6.72
C SER A 234 -12.99 22.34 -5.99
N PRO A 235 -14.06 22.89 -5.38
CA PRO A 235 -15.03 22.11 -4.62
C PRO A 235 -15.72 21.05 -5.50
N LEU A 236 -16.02 19.88 -4.94
CA LEU A 236 -16.75 18.84 -5.65
C LEU A 236 -18.26 19.11 -5.60
N THR A 237 -18.92 19.13 -6.75
CA THR A 237 -20.40 19.27 -6.81
C THR A 237 -21.07 17.93 -7.10
N SER A 238 -22.36 17.82 -6.78
CA SER A 238 -23.11 16.59 -7.04
C SER A 238 -23.23 16.28 -8.54
N LYS A 239 -23.19 17.30 -9.40
CA LYS A 239 -23.19 17.11 -10.87
C LYS A 239 -21.83 16.65 -11.39
N ASP A 240 -20.74 17.06 -10.76
CA ASP A 240 -19.39 16.57 -11.10
C ASP A 240 -19.26 15.08 -10.76
N VAL A 241 -19.83 14.66 -9.61
CA VAL A 241 -19.89 13.24 -9.24
C VAL A 241 -20.69 12.43 -10.25
N ALA A 242 -21.90 12.86 -10.61
CA ALA A 242 -22.73 12.18 -11.61
C ALA A 242 -22.02 12.06 -12.97
N ALA A 243 -21.37 13.14 -13.39
CA ALA A 243 -20.58 13.18 -14.61
C ALA A 243 -19.45 12.17 -14.63
N PHE A 244 -18.68 12.12 -13.55
CA PHE A 244 -17.63 11.13 -13.38
C PHE A 244 -18.21 9.71 -13.38
N THR A 245 -19.28 9.44 -12.62
CA THR A 245 -19.93 8.11 -12.59
C THR A 245 -20.33 7.64 -13.98
N ALA A 246 -20.83 8.55 -14.82
CA ALA A 246 -21.18 8.26 -16.21
C ALA A 246 -19.99 7.92 -17.11
N THR A 247 -18.77 8.38 -16.78
CA THR A 247 -17.55 8.01 -17.52
C THR A 247 -17.03 6.60 -17.22
N ILE A 248 -17.43 5.97 -16.10
CA ILE A 248 -16.79 4.75 -15.60
C ILE A 248 -16.86 3.62 -16.64
N ASP A 249 -18.03 3.38 -17.24
CA ASP A 249 -18.19 2.28 -18.20
C ASP A 249 -17.33 2.50 -19.44
N ASP A 250 -17.35 3.71 -19.99
CA ASP A 250 -16.58 4.12 -21.16
C ASP A 250 -15.06 4.06 -20.90
N VAL A 251 -14.61 4.45 -19.71
CA VAL A 251 -13.20 4.34 -19.27
C VAL A 251 -12.79 2.88 -19.12
N MET A 252 -13.67 2.00 -18.64
CA MET A 252 -13.38 0.58 -18.60
C MET A 252 -13.39 -0.05 -19.99
N GLU A 253 -14.30 0.39 -20.86
CA GLU A 253 -14.38 -0.05 -22.26
C GLU A 253 -13.14 0.38 -23.05
N PHE A 254 -12.55 1.54 -22.73
CA PHE A 254 -11.27 1.98 -23.29
C PHE A 254 -10.15 0.94 -23.06
N GLY A 255 -10.18 0.23 -21.94
CA GLY A 255 -9.27 -0.88 -21.66
C GLY A 255 -9.61 -2.17 -22.42
N THR A 256 -10.86 -2.36 -22.86
CA THR A 256 -11.36 -3.61 -23.44
C THR A 256 -11.65 -3.57 -24.95
N ARG A 257 -11.70 -2.40 -25.60
CA ARG A 257 -12.10 -2.23 -27.01
C ARG A 257 -11.32 -3.06 -28.04
N ASP A 258 -10.03 -3.36 -27.78
CA ASP A 258 -9.17 -4.29 -28.54
C ASP A 258 -8.52 -5.34 -27.61
N ASN A 259 -9.29 -5.72 -26.58
CA ASN A 259 -9.12 -6.64 -25.44
C ASN A 259 -7.83 -6.62 -24.61
N MET A 260 -6.69 -6.18 -25.14
CA MET A 260 -5.48 -5.95 -24.34
C MET A 260 -4.59 -4.81 -24.85
N ARG A 261 -4.78 -4.24 -26.04
CA ARG A 261 -3.82 -3.25 -26.58
C ARG A 261 -3.59 -2.06 -25.64
N ASN A 262 -4.66 -1.34 -25.29
CA ASN A 262 -4.55 -0.15 -24.43
C ASN A 262 -4.25 -0.52 -22.99
N TYR A 263 -4.80 -1.65 -22.51
CA TYR A 263 -4.49 -2.17 -21.18
C TYR A 263 -2.99 -2.55 -21.02
N SER A 264 -2.42 -3.26 -21.99
CA SER A 264 -0.99 -3.60 -22.03
C SER A 264 -0.12 -2.37 -22.16
N LYS A 265 -0.51 -1.40 -22.99
CA LYS A 265 0.18 -0.11 -23.07
C LYS A 265 0.16 0.63 -21.74
N LEU A 266 -0.94 0.59 -20.99
CA LEU A 266 -1.02 1.16 -19.64
C LEU A 266 -0.09 0.47 -18.64
N ILE A 267 0.04 -0.86 -18.71
CA ILE A 267 1.00 -1.61 -17.89
C ILE A 267 2.44 -1.18 -18.21
N VAL A 268 2.78 -1.04 -19.50
CA VAL A 268 4.09 -0.55 -19.91
C VAL A 268 4.28 0.90 -19.46
N GLY A 269 3.27 1.75 -19.64
CA GLY A 269 3.29 3.15 -19.17
C GLY A 269 3.48 3.28 -17.67
N GLU A 270 2.91 2.37 -16.89
CA GLU A 270 3.12 2.26 -15.43
C GLU A 270 4.57 1.91 -15.10
N ALA A 271 5.14 0.89 -15.74
CA ALA A 271 6.54 0.52 -15.51
C ALA A 271 7.49 1.67 -15.88
N LEU A 272 7.25 2.36 -17.00
CA LEU A 272 8.04 3.51 -17.44
C LEU A 272 7.93 4.70 -16.48
N LEU A 273 6.71 4.99 -16.00
CA LEU A 273 6.47 6.02 -14.99
C LEU A 273 7.19 5.70 -13.68
N ASP A 274 7.16 4.44 -13.24
CA ASP A 274 7.83 4.00 -12.03
C ASP A 274 9.36 4.12 -12.14
N ILE A 275 9.97 3.72 -13.26
CA ILE A 275 11.42 3.89 -13.50
C ILE A 275 11.76 5.38 -13.49
N TRP A 276 10.98 6.21 -14.18
CA TRP A 276 11.21 7.65 -14.21
C TRP A 276 11.14 8.27 -12.82
N GLU A 277 10.16 7.88 -12.00
CA GLU A 277 10.03 8.35 -10.63
C GLU A 277 11.07 7.77 -9.68
N GLN A 278 11.65 6.61 -9.95
CA GLN A 278 12.79 6.13 -9.17
C GLN A 278 14.05 6.97 -9.43
N GLU A 279 14.22 7.47 -10.66
CA GLU A 279 15.39 8.28 -11.04
C GLU A 279 15.24 9.76 -10.69
N ASN A 280 14.02 10.30 -10.82
CA ASN A 280 13.75 11.73 -10.71
C ASN A 280 12.79 12.08 -9.55
N GLY A 281 12.13 11.08 -8.99
CA GLY A 281 11.09 11.25 -7.99
C GLY A 281 11.61 11.20 -6.55
N THR A 282 10.71 11.60 -5.67
CA THR A 282 10.98 11.87 -4.27
C THR A 282 10.72 10.65 -3.38
N ALA A 283 11.79 10.06 -2.84
CA ALA A 283 11.91 9.26 -1.60
C ALA A 283 10.95 8.07 -1.29
N LEU A 284 9.88 7.82 -2.06
CA LEU A 284 9.06 6.62 -1.88
C LEU A 284 9.80 5.42 -2.48
N LYS A 285 9.97 4.37 -1.68
CA LYS A 285 10.49 3.08 -2.18
C LYS A 285 9.52 2.40 -3.14
N GLN A 286 8.23 2.61 -2.91
CA GLN A 286 7.16 2.04 -3.69
C GLN A 286 6.26 3.15 -4.25
N ASN A 287 6.48 3.51 -5.51
CA ASN A 287 5.72 4.58 -6.19
C ASN A 287 4.25 4.22 -6.41
N SER A 288 3.91 2.92 -6.45
CA SER A 288 2.51 2.46 -6.53
C SER A 288 1.65 2.90 -5.34
N LEU A 289 2.24 3.33 -4.21
CA LEU A 289 1.46 3.98 -3.14
C LEU A 289 0.76 5.25 -3.61
N LYS A 290 1.32 5.97 -4.61
CA LYS A 290 0.66 7.13 -5.23
C LYS A 290 -0.57 6.72 -6.03
N ASP A 291 -0.55 5.53 -6.65
CA ASP A 291 -1.69 4.99 -7.42
C ASP A 291 -2.89 4.69 -6.53
N ILE A 292 -2.65 4.35 -5.27
CA ILE A 292 -3.73 4.09 -4.31
C ILE A 292 -4.34 5.42 -3.81
N VAL A 293 -3.48 6.43 -3.60
CA VAL A 293 -3.90 7.75 -3.07
C VAL A 293 -4.59 8.60 -4.13
N ASN A 294 -4.09 8.62 -5.36
CA ASN A 294 -4.59 9.43 -6.48
C ASN A 294 -4.70 8.58 -7.77
N PRO A 295 -5.56 7.54 -7.78
CA PRO A 295 -5.65 6.57 -8.88
C PRO A 295 -5.87 7.19 -10.26
N CYS A 296 -6.67 8.26 -10.36
CA CYS A 296 -7.10 8.80 -11.64
C CYS A 296 -6.07 9.77 -12.23
N GLN A 297 -5.44 10.61 -11.41
CA GLN A 297 -4.28 11.40 -11.84
C GLN A 297 -3.16 10.50 -12.33
N ARG A 298 -2.88 9.42 -11.59
CA ARG A 298 -1.88 8.42 -11.98
C ARG A 298 -2.25 7.71 -13.26
N LEU A 299 -3.51 7.33 -13.44
CA LEU A 299 -3.98 6.73 -14.69
C LEU A 299 -3.76 7.65 -15.90
N VAL A 300 -4.03 8.95 -15.78
CA VAL A 300 -3.79 9.91 -16.87
C VAL A 300 -2.30 10.10 -17.13
N LEU A 301 -1.42 10.08 -16.12
CA LEU A 301 0.02 10.06 -16.38
C LEU A 301 0.44 8.78 -17.10
N LYS A 302 -0.11 7.62 -16.73
CA LYS A 302 0.15 6.33 -17.40
C LYS A 302 -0.26 6.41 -18.88
N THR A 303 -1.37 7.05 -19.24
CA THR A 303 -1.77 7.21 -20.66
C THR A 303 -0.79 8.08 -21.45
N ARG A 304 -0.17 9.09 -20.82
CA ARG A 304 0.88 9.91 -21.44
C ARG A 304 2.16 9.12 -21.70
N PHE A 305 2.66 8.40 -20.68
CA PHE A 305 3.84 7.53 -20.81
C PHE A 305 3.59 6.36 -21.78
N ALA A 306 2.33 5.95 -21.95
CA ALA A 306 1.92 4.91 -22.89
C ALA A 306 1.67 5.43 -24.33
N GLY A 307 1.72 6.75 -24.55
CA GLY A 307 1.43 7.36 -25.86
C GLY A 307 -0.01 7.17 -26.34
N ILE A 308 -0.97 7.08 -25.41
CA ILE A 308 -2.42 6.91 -25.68
C ILE A 308 -3.28 7.99 -25.02
N TYR A 309 -2.67 9.12 -24.67
CA TYR A 309 -3.35 10.24 -24.00
C TYR A 309 -4.53 10.78 -24.83
N ASP A 310 -4.35 10.98 -26.13
CA ASP A 310 -5.42 11.51 -27.01
C ASP A 310 -6.57 10.51 -27.17
N GLU A 311 -6.26 9.21 -27.24
CA GLU A 311 -7.27 8.15 -27.25
C GLU A 311 -8.08 8.20 -25.94
N PHE A 312 -7.42 8.34 -24.79
CA PHE A 312 -8.09 8.49 -23.50
C PHE A 312 -8.91 9.80 -23.40
N ALA A 313 -8.38 10.91 -23.94
CA ALA A 313 -9.07 12.19 -23.97
C ALA A 313 -10.40 12.10 -24.74
N SER A 314 -10.43 11.35 -25.85
CA SER A 314 -11.65 11.12 -26.64
C SER A 314 -12.76 10.39 -25.86
N VAL A 315 -12.41 9.69 -24.79
CA VAL A 315 -13.35 8.96 -23.92
C VAL A 315 -13.97 9.91 -22.92
N VAL A 316 -13.14 10.64 -22.17
CA VAL A 316 -13.62 11.51 -21.07
C VAL A 316 -14.27 12.81 -21.58
N VAL A 317 -13.92 13.28 -22.78
CA VAL A 317 -14.51 14.47 -23.41
C VAL A 317 -15.99 14.30 -23.73
N LYS A 318 -16.49 13.06 -23.85
CA LYS A 318 -17.93 12.78 -24.00
C LYS A 318 -18.76 13.33 -22.84
N GLN A 319 -18.15 13.40 -21.65
CA GLN A 319 -18.72 14.03 -20.48
C GLN A 319 -18.19 15.45 -20.28
N GLY A 320 -17.57 16.09 -21.27
CA GLY A 320 -17.12 17.48 -21.19
C GLY A 320 -15.93 17.72 -20.26
N PHE A 321 -15.12 16.70 -20.01
CA PHE A 321 -13.86 16.83 -19.26
C PHE A 321 -12.64 16.84 -20.20
N SER A 322 -11.62 17.62 -19.86
CA SER A 322 -10.24 17.25 -20.20
C SER A 322 -9.74 16.11 -19.30
N PRO A 323 -8.70 15.35 -19.70
CA PRO A 323 -8.13 14.29 -18.86
C PRO A 323 -7.72 14.76 -17.46
N GLU A 324 -7.18 15.96 -17.31
CA GLU A 324 -6.75 16.51 -16.02
C GLU A 324 -7.95 16.84 -15.14
N GLU A 325 -8.96 17.52 -15.69
CA GLU A 325 -10.20 17.84 -14.98
C GLU A 325 -10.94 16.57 -14.54
N TRP A 326 -10.97 15.56 -15.40
CA TRP A 326 -11.51 14.25 -15.10
C TRP A 326 -10.75 13.61 -13.94
N ALA A 327 -9.42 13.60 -13.98
CA ALA A 327 -8.57 13.02 -12.96
C ALA A 327 -8.77 13.68 -11.59
N TYR A 328 -8.82 15.02 -11.53
CA TYR A 328 -9.06 15.74 -10.27
C TYR A 328 -10.44 15.44 -9.69
N THR A 329 -11.48 15.43 -10.55
CA THR A 329 -12.85 15.12 -10.15
C THR A 329 -12.97 13.68 -9.64
N CYS A 330 -12.34 12.74 -10.35
CA CYS A 330 -12.31 11.32 -10.04
C CYS A 330 -11.63 11.04 -8.69
N ASP A 331 -10.43 11.56 -8.45
CA ASP A 331 -9.70 11.33 -7.21
C ASP A 331 -10.41 11.90 -5.98
N ARG A 332 -11.01 13.10 -6.09
CA ARG A 332 -11.82 13.68 -5.00
C ARG A 332 -13.09 12.87 -4.76
N THR A 333 -13.76 12.45 -5.82
CA THR A 333 -14.96 11.59 -5.71
C THR A 333 -14.64 10.27 -5.02
N ILE A 334 -13.53 9.61 -5.40
CA ILE A 334 -13.10 8.34 -4.77
C ILE A 334 -12.77 8.53 -3.29
N LYS A 335 -12.02 9.58 -2.93
CA LYS A 335 -11.70 9.84 -1.51
C LYS A 335 -12.94 10.14 -0.68
N ALA A 336 -13.85 10.97 -1.21
CA ALA A 336 -15.12 11.27 -0.55
C ALA A 336 -16.01 10.01 -0.44
N PHE A 337 -16.05 9.18 -1.48
CA PHE A 337 -16.75 7.89 -1.49
C PHE A 337 -16.18 6.92 -0.44
N ARG A 338 -14.84 6.77 -0.35
CA ARG A 338 -14.17 5.97 0.68
C ARG A 338 -14.57 6.41 2.09
N VAL A 339 -14.63 7.72 2.36
CA VAL A 339 -15.08 8.25 3.66
C VAL A 339 -16.58 7.97 3.90
N ALA A 340 -17.41 8.09 2.86
CA ALA A 340 -18.84 7.80 2.92
C ALA A 340 -19.13 6.31 3.22
N GLU A 341 -18.43 5.39 2.56
CA GLU A 341 -18.54 3.93 2.72
C GLU A 341 -17.78 3.36 3.92
N ALA A 342 -16.81 4.10 4.49
CA ALA A 342 -16.02 3.61 5.60
C ALA A 342 -16.89 3.09 6.74
N ASN A 343 -16.76 1.79 7.04
CA ASN A 343 -17.40 1.16 8.18
C ASN A 343 -16.69 1.57 9.48
N GLN A 344 -17.23 1.13 10.63
CA GLN A 344 -16.67 1.47 11.93
C GLN A 344 -15.21 0.99 12.10
N ALA A 345 -14.87 -0.20 11.60
CA ALA A 345 -13.51 -0.73 11.71
C ALA A 345 -12.51 0.10 10.90
N THR A 346 -12.85 0.43 9.66
CA THR A 346 -12.06 1.32 8.79
C THR A 346 -11.91 2.70 9.41
N ALA A 347 -12.99 3.26 9.97
CA ALA A 347 -12.96 4.52 10.68
C ALA A 347 -11.98 4.49 11.88
N TYR A 348 -12.00 3.43 12.68
CA TYR A 348 -11.05 3.25 13.78
C TYR A 348 -9.61 3.10 13.29
N ALA A 349 -9.37 2.26 12.28
CA ALA A 349 -8.04 2.01 11.75
C ALA A 349 -7.38 3.30 11.22
N VAL A 350 -8.09 4.07 10.39
CA VAL A 350 -7.59 5.36 9.88
C VAL A 350 -7.32 6.33 11.03
N ARG A 351 -8.16 6.37 12.07
CA ARG A 351 -7.93 7.23 13.23
C ARG A 351 -6.72 6.80 14.06
N PHE A 352 -6.45 5.50 14.18
CA PHE A 352 -5.25 5.00 14.85
C PHE A 352 -3.98 5.43 14.12
N HIS A 353 -3.98 5.35 12.79
CA HIS A 353 -2.90 5.89 11.95
C HIS A 353 -2.74 7.40 12.12
N ARG A 354 -3.83 8.19 12.05
CA ARG A 354 -3.77 9.66 12.24
C ARG A 354 -3.23 10.07 13.62
N ARG A 355 -3.51 9.28 14.65
CA ARG A 355 -3.05 9.52 16.03
C ARG A 355 -1.65 8.97 16.30
N GLY A 356 -1.01 8.34 15.32
CA GLY A 356 0.32 7.71 15.49
C GLY A 356 0.30 6.58 16.52
N TYR A 357 -0.80 5.82 16.63
CA TYR A 357 -0.90 4.70 17.56
C TYR A 357 0.21 3.67 17.33
N TYR A 358 0.57 3.45 16.06
CA TYR A 358 1.60 2.49 15.65
C TYR A 358 3.03 3.07 15.70
N ASP A 359 3.20 4.36 16.02
CA ASP A 359 4.52 5.02 16.04
C ASP A 359 5.56 4.28 16.86
N ASN A 360 5.19 3.86 18.07
CA ASN A 360 6.12 3.21 18.98
C ASN A 360 6.54 1.83 18.45
N TYR A 361 5.66 1.17 17.70
CA TYR A 361 6.00 -0.06 16.99
C TYR A 361 6.93 0.25 15.81
N ILE A 362 6.56 1.22 14.96
CA ILE A 362 7.35 1.60 13.77
C ILE A 362 8.76 2.06 14.18
N ARG A 363 8.91 2.83 15.26
CA ARG A 363 10.23 3.28 15.75
C ARG A 363 11.15 2.16 16.21
N ARG A 364 10.62 0.97 16.53
CA ARG A 364 11.41 -0.21 16.93
C ARG A 364 11.93 -1.00 15.73
N LEU A 365 11.41 -0.75 14.52
CA LEU A 365 11.86 -1.39 13.31
C LEU A 365 13.24 -0.81 12.88
N PRO A 366 14.09 -1.53 12.13
CA PRO A 366 15.22 -0.97 11.40
C PRO A 366 14.76 0.14 10.46
N LYS A 367 15.61 1.16 10.28
CA LYS A 367 15.32 2.37 9.51
C LYS A 367 14.73 2.09 8.12
N LYS A 368 15.24 1.06 7.43
CA LYS A 368 14.74 0.61 6.11
C LYS A 368 13.23 0.38 6.13
N TRP A 369 12.70 -0.26 7.17
CA TRP A 369 11.29 -0.59 7.31
C TRP A 369 10.47 0.55 7.91
N GLN A 370 11.09 1.40 8.75
CA GLN A 370 10.42 2.59 9.29
C GLN A 370 9.91 3.49 8.16
N ASP A 371 10.79 3.78 7.19
CA ASP A 371 10.46 4.70 6.11
C ASP A 371 9.31 4.18 5.24
N GLU A 372 9.28 2.87 5.02
CA GLU A 372 8.22 2.21 4.25
C GLU A 372 6.90 2.17 5.02
N MET A 373 6.93 1.85 6.31
CA MET A 373 5.74 1.85 7.16
C MET A 373 5.14 3.25 7.32
N TYR A 374 5.96 4.29 7.45
CA TYR A 374 5.47 5.66 7.50
C TYR A 374 4.91 6.15 6.15
N ALA A 375 5.50 5.71 5.03
CA ALA A 375 4.93 5.96 3.71
C ALA A 375 3.56 5.29 3.54
N VAL A 376 3.42 4.03 3.95
CA VAL A 376 2.13 3.31 3.93
C VAL A 376 1.10 3.98 4.84
N GLU A 377 1.49 4.35 6.06
CA GLU A 377 0.62 5.06 7.01
C GLU A 377 0.11 6.39 6.41
N ALA A 378 1.00 7.16 5.80
CA ALA A 378 0.64 8.40 5.11
C ALA A 378 -0.32 8.16 3.94
N ALA A 379 -0.10 7.10 3.16
CA ALA A 379 -0.99 6.70 2.07
C ALA A 379 -2.40 6.38 2.59
N ILE A 380 -2.53 5.53 3.61
CA ILE A 380 -3.81 5.16 4.25
C ILE A 380 -4.56 6.41 4.70
N ILE A 381 -3.86 7.32 5.38
CA ILE A 381 -4.46 8.58 5.85
C ILE A 381 -4.98 9.41 4.67
N LYS A 382 -4.18 9.53 3.59
CA LYS A 382 -4.52 10.35 2.41
C LYS A 382 -5.64 9.76 1.58
N MET A 383 -5.79 8.43 1.54
CA MET A 383 -6.92 7.75 0.89
C MET A 383 -8.28 8.14 1.48
N TYR A 384 -8.33 8.40 2.79
CA TYR A 384 -9.54 8.78 3.53
C TYR A 384 -9.56 10.26 3.92
N THR A 385 -8.86 11.11 3.14
CA THR A 385 -8.86 12.55 3.32
C THR A 385 -9.79 13.20 2.31
N ALA A 386 -10.93 13.70 2.78
CA ALA A 386 -11.93 14.38 1.96
C ALA A 386 -12.58 15.54 2.73
N LEU A 387 -12.99 16.60 2.02
CA LEU A 387 -13.74 17.71 2.60
C LEU A 387 -15.18 17.29 2.90
N LYS A 388 -15.82 17.99 3.84
CA LYS A 388 -17.21 17.74 4.22
C LYS A 388 -18.15 17.86 3.04
N GLU A 389 -17.96 18.93 2.29
CA GLU A 389 -18.77 19.32 1.15
C GLU A 389 -18.67 18.25 0.05
N ASP A 390 -17.48 17.68 -0.15
CA ASP A 390 -17.26 16.60 -1.11
C ASP A 390 -18.00 15.31 -0.72
N VAL A 391 -17.96 14.94 0.57
CA VAL A 391 -18.71 13.78 1.09
C VAL A 391 -20.22 14.01 0.93
N GLU A 392 -20.70 15.22 1.18
CA GLU A 392 -22.11 15.58 0.97
C GLU A 392 -22.51 15.58 -0.50
N ALA A 393 -21.61 15.95 -1.42
CA ALA A 393 -21.82 15.89 -2.86
C ALA A 393 -21.91 14.45 -3.41
N VAL A 394 -21.17 13.51 -2.78
CA VAL A 394 -21.15 12.08 -3.17
C VAL A 394 -22.37 11.31 -2.64
N ARG A 395 -22.87 11.62 -1.44
CA ARG A 395 -24.00 10.91 -0.79
C ARG A 395 -25.19 10.60 -1.72
N PRO A 396 -25.69 11.54 -2.55
CA PRO A 396 -26.81 11.25 -3.46
C PRO A 396 -26.51 10.17 -4.51
N HIS A 397 -25.24 9.98 -4.87
CA HIS A 397 -24.78 9.05 -5.92
C HIS A 397 -24.09 7.81 -5.34
N GLN A 398 -24.02 7.69 -4.01
CA GLN A 398 -23.26 6.66 -3.31
C GLN A 398 -23.64 5.25 -3.75
N ARG A 399 -24.93 4.96 -3.88
CA ARG A 399 -25.41 3.65 -4.32
C ARG A 399 -24.97 3.32 -5.75
N GLU A 400 -25.15 4.26 -6.68
CA GLU A 400 -24.77 4.07 -8.08
C GLU A 400 -23.26 3.87 -8.20
N LEU A 401 -22.47 4.70 -7.50
CA LEU A 401 -21.02 4.53 -7.41
C LEU A 401 -20.64 3.16 -6.85
N ALA A 402 -21.25 2.72 -5.75
CA ALA A 402 -20.96 1.40 -5.18
C ALA A 402 -21.24 0.27 -6.17
N GLU A 403 -22.36 0.32 -6.89
CA GLU A 403 -22.72 -0.65 -7.93
C GLU A 403 -21.68 -0.66 -9.07
N LYS A 404 -21.20 0.51 -9.52
CA LYS A 404 -20.12 0.63 -10.52
C LYS A 404 -18.79 0.10 -9.99
N MET A 405 -18.40 0.45 -8.76
CA MET A 405 -17.14 0.05 -8.14
C MET A 405 -17.07 -1.47 -7.96
N ILE A 406 -18.19 -2.13 -7.62
CA ILE A 406 -18.29 -3.59 -7.55
C ILE A 406 -18.05 -4.23 -8.92
N LYS A 407 -18.66 -3.68 -9.98
CA LYS A 407 -18.51 -4.21 -11.36
C LYS A 407 -17.06 -4.18 -11.83
N ILE A 408 -16.33 -3.11 -11.49
CA ILE A 408 -14.91 -2.97 -11.83
C ILE A 408 -13.98 -3.63 -10.78
N ARG A 409 -14.53 -4.36 -9.82
CA ARG A 409 -13.80 -5.06 -8.75
C ARG A 409 -12.83 -4.16 -7.97
N GLY A 410 -13.19 -2.89 -7.81
CA GLY A 410 -12.36 -1.92 -7.10
C GLY A 410 -11.05 -1.56 -7.80
N VAL A 411 -10.93 -1.81 -9.11
CA VAL A 411 -9.77 -1.42 -9.93
C VAL A 411 -10.27 -0.72 -11.20
N MET A 412 -9.78 0.50 -11.46
CA MET A 412 -10.05 1.20 -12.71
C MET A 412 -8.85 1.04 -13.63
N LEU A 413 -9.00 0.16 -14.61
CA LEU A 413 -7.91 -0.28 -15.49
C LEU A 413 -6.74 -0.84 -14.68
N THR A 414 -5.60 -0.15 -14.61
CA THR A 414 -4.44 -0.57 -13.78
C THR A 414 -4.37 0.17 -12.44
N ALA A 415 -5.27 1.11 -12.17
CA ALA A 415 -5.27 1.92 -10.96
C ALA A 415 -6.16 1.31 -9.86
N PRO A 416 -5.61 0.95 -8.69
CA PRO A 416 -6.39 0.42 -7.58
C PRO A 416 -7.26 1.49 -6.92
N ILE A 417 -8.56 1.22 -6.80
CA ILE A 417 -9.54 2.11 -6.17
C ILE A 417 -9.95 1.65 -4.77
N PHE A 418 -9.62 0.41 -4.36
CA PHE A 418 -9.89 -0.26 -3.05
C PHE A 418 -10.70 0.52 -1.99
N TYR A 419 -11.78 -0.11 -1.53
CA TYR A 419 -12.69 0.36 -0.47
C TYR A 419 -12.41 -0.31 0.88
#